data_AF-A0A7S3E6Z2-F1
#
_entry.id   AF-A0A7S3E6Z2-F1
#
_cell.length_a   1.000
_cell.length_b   1.000
_cell.length_c   1.000
_cell.angle_alpha   90.00
_cell.angle_beta   90.00
_cell.angle_gamma   90.00
#
_symmetry.space_group_name_H-M   'P 1'
#
loop_
_entity.id
_entity.type
_entity.pdbx_description
1 polymer ?
#
loop_
_entity_poly.entity_id
_entity_poly.type
_entity_poly.pdbx_seq_one_letter_code
_entity_poly.pdbx_strand_id
1 'polypeptide(L)'
;MDVPIGFVSAGGVFKSQVRRDSGRGQGCKCSMDDGVGGGFGSPVPLKGKTSPDLFFRLNAELRAAITDERYGDAARLRDELVVVRSKDPLLSARDTLKNALDKEDYKTAAALRDRVRELMRQRSEGNGFSLNRISHLLVREGSVTKVVSTAADGSVPISHTKFSEKNSAYQQPSWSPSGDYLAVVKVSVVDPKQRRLLVFNVFENELVVDWNIEETPFYFFWSPCGTVLTYLSSKNGDLTCECVDVQTRERRPQFGDGRPFFYDMKQTDTIWGVAHIGSKSVVECFKLFEAPEKRERIVLTESPGSFKSPQWHPNASQEGGSQALYMVKDGTSSILKCTDIVSGESANLIRIGNGASVFSMSPDGSRLAILVRGERAEELTVIDGPFDANDQRNMEDSPFTVNLSVPFSRTLAFFWSPDSKKLLYLSEPMDSVSQYHCRSNVNGQS
;
A
#
# COMPACT_ATOMS: atom_id res chain seq x y z
N MET A 1 -19.15 22.82 -7.79
CA MET A 1 -17.96 22.42 -8.58
C MET A 1 -17.44 21.15 -7.94
N ASP A 2 -17.84 20.01 -8.47
CA ASP A 2 -17.44 18.71 -7.94
C ASP A 2 -15.99 18.42 -8.34
N VAL A 3 -15.10 18.36 -7.36
CA VAL A 3 -13.71 17.96 -7.56
C VAL A 3 -13.70 16.43 -7.70
N PRO A 4 -13.23 15.85 -8.82
CA PRO A 4 -13.09 14.41 -8.93
C PRO A 4 -12.01 13.95 -7.94
N ILE A 5 -12.40 13.09 -6.98
CA ILE A 5 -11.47 12.39 -6.10
C ILE A 5 -10.63 11.48 -6.99
N GLY A 6 -9.36 11.85 -7.18
CA GLY A 6 -8.39 11.03 -7.92
C GLY A 6 -7.99 9.82 -7.08
N PHE A 7 -8.25 8.62 -7.58
CA PHE A 7 -7.73 7.39 -7.01
C PHE A 7 -6.40 7.05 -7.70
N VAL A 8 -5.32 7.08 -6.92
CA VAL A 8 -4.01 6.54 -7.28
C VAL A 8 -3.81 5.29 -6.42
N SER A 9 -3.26 4.23 -7.03
CA SER A 9 -2.95 2.94 -6.41
C SER A 9 -2.51 3.08 -4.95
N ALA A 10 -3.37 2.72 -4.03
CA ALA A 10 -3.05 2.48 -2.63
C ALA A 10 -3.81 1.21 -2.24
N GLY A 11 -3.18 0.35 -1.44
CA GLY A 11 -3.79 -0.85 -0.89
C GLY A 11 -5.09 -0.50 -0.14
N GLY A 12 -6.21 -0.55 -0.83
CA GLY A 12 -7.51 -0.19 -0.30
C GLY A 12 -7.99 -1.22 0.70
N VAL A 13 -8.26 -0.80 1.94
CA VAL A 13 -8.99 -1.59 2.93
C VAL A 13 -10.48 -1.56 2.54
N PHE A 14 -11.01 -2.68 2.07
CA PHE A 14 -12.44 -2.85 1.80
C PHE A 14 -13.20 -3.13 3.10
N LYS A 15 -14.22 -2.33 3.40
CA LYS A 15 -15.20 -2.65 4.45
C LYS A 15 -16.26 -3.59 3.87
N SER A 16 -16.35 -4.83 4.33
CA SER A 16 -17.50 -5.69 4.06
C SER A 16 -18.59 -5.40 5.11
N GLN A 17 -19.78 -5.00 4.65
CA GLN A 17 -21.00 -5.08 5.47
C GLN A 17 -21.70 -6.38 5.12
N VAL A 18 -21.63 -7.35 6.03
CA VAL A 18 -22.43 -8.57 5.94
C VAL A 18 -23.86 -8.23 6.38
N ARG A 19 -24.77 -8.09 5.41
CA ARG A 19 -26.22 -8.10 5.69
C ARG A 19 -26.60 -9.54 6.04
N ARG A 20 -27.04 -9.77 7.28
CA ARG A 20 -27.71 -11.01 7.66
C ARG A 20 -29.16 -10.93 7.21
N ASP A 21 -29.49 -11.64 6.14
CA ASP A 21 -30.88 -11.94 5.80
C ASP A 21 -31.42 -12.99 6.78
N SER A 22 -32.46 -12.61 7.52
CA SER A 22 -33.21 -13.48 8.40
C SER A 22 -34.24 -14.28 7.61
N GLY A 23 -33.83 -15.42 7.05
CA GLY A 23 -34.70 -16.43 6.46
C GLY A 23 -35.05 -17.53 7.48
N ARG A 24 -36.34 -17.65 7.80
CA ARG A 24 -36.90 -18.79 8.56
C ARG A 24 -36.76 -20.08 7.75
N GLY A 25 -36.20 -21.12 8.35
CA GLY A 25 -36.08 -22.47 7.78
C GLY A 25 -36.18 -23.53 8.88
N GLN A 26 -36.82 -24.64 8.56
CA GLN A 26 -37.45 -25.62 9.46
C GLN A 26 -36.47 -26.49 10.24
N GLY A 27 -37.02 -27.12 11.28
CA GLY A 27 -36.28 -27.88 12.27
C GLY A 27 -35.73 -29.21 11.77
N CYS A 28 -34.57 -29.56 12.33
CA CYS A 28 -34.11 -30.93 12.46
C CYS A 28 -33.85 -31.20 13.94
N LYS A 29 -34.53 -32.20 14.48
CA LYS A 29 -34.24 -32.78 15.79
C LYS A 29 -32.98 -33.64 15.66
N CYS A 30 -31.97 -33.37 16.47
CA CYS A 30 -30.90 -34.31 16.76
C CYS A 30 -30.83 -34.49 18.27
N SER A 31 -30.78 -35.75 18.69
CA SER A 31 -30.78 -36.20 20.08
C SER A 31 -29.52 -35.75 20.82
N MET A 32 -29.69 -35.50 22.11
CA MET A 32 -28.61 -35.38 23.07
C MET A 32 -28.10 -36.78 23.39
N ASP A 33 -26.79 -36.99 23.24
CA ASP A 33 -26.05 -38.01 23.97
C ASP A 33 -24.97 -37.29 24.78
N ASP A 34 -25.04 -37.49 26.09
CA ASP A 34 -24.12 -36.97 27.09
C ASP A 34 -22.82 -37.77 27.08
N GLY A 35 -21.69 -37.09 26.90
CA GLY A 35 -20.36 -37.71 26.88
C GLY A 35 -19.27 -36.72 27.31
N VAL A 36 -19.04 -36.64 28.62
CA VAL A 36 -17.97 -35.89 29.29
C VAL A 36 -16.60 -36.51 28.98
N GLY A 37 -15.64 -35.71 28.55
CA GLY A 37 -14.24 -36.14 28.35
C GLY A 37 -13.33 -35.02 27.81
N GLY A 38 -13.03 -34.02 28.64
CA GLY A 38 -12.14 -32.90 28.30
C GLY A 38 -10.66 -33.30 28.33
N GLY A 39 -10.14 -33.77 27.20
CA GLY A 39 -8.70 -33.85 26.95
C GLY A 39 -8.23 -32.63 26.17
N PHE A 40 -7.46 -31.74 26.80
CA PHE A 40 -6.70 -30.71 26.08
C PHE A 40 -5.64 -31.41 25.21
N GLY A 41 -5.97 -31.66 23.95
CA GLY A 41 -5.02 -32.19 22.98
C GLY A 41 -3.88 -31.20 22.77
N SER A 42 -2.65 -31.63 23.06
CA SER A 42 -1.44 -30.88 22.73
C SER A 42 -1.44 -30.49 21.24
N PRO A 43 -1.15 -29.24 20.89
CA PRO A 43 -1.16 -28.81 19.49
C PRO A 43 -0.09 -29.58 18.71
N VAL A 44 -0.52 -30.18 17.59
CA VAL A 44 0.35 -30.84 16.63
C VAL A 44 1.41 -29.84 16.13
N PRO A 45 2.72 -30.20 16.12
CA PRO A 45 3.76 -29.28 15.69
C PRO A 45 3.60 -28.95 14.20
N LEU A 46 3.30 -27.68 13.91
CA LEU A 46 3.24 -27.13 12.57
C LEU A 46 4.65 -27.13 11.95
N LYS A 47 5.02 -28.20 11.25
CA LYS A 47 6.16 -28.21 10.32
C LYS A 47 5.75 -27.40 9.07
N GLY A 48 6.02 -26.11 9.08
CA GLY A 48 5.74 -25.20 7.98
C GLY A 48 6.22 -23.81 8.37
N LYS A 49 6.63 -23.02 7.38
CA LYS A 49 7.14 -21.64 7.52
C LYS A 49 6.52 -20.92 8.71
N THR A 50 7.32 -20.35 9.61
CA THR A 50 6.81 -19.51 10.70
C THR A 50 6.11 -18.31 10.07
N SER A 51 4.79 -18.40 9.96
CA SER A 51 3.98 -17.29 9.47
C SER A 51 4.01 -16.17 10.51
N PRO A 52 4.09 -14.89 10.11
CA PRO A 52 3.85 -13.77 11.02
C PRO A 52 2.53 -13.91 11.79
N ASP A 53 1.53 -14.58 11.22
CA ASP A 53 0.27 -14.87 11.90
C ASP A 53 0.48 -15.71 13.17
N LEU A 54 1.43 -16.65 13.15
CA LEU A 54 1.79 -17.43 14.34
C LEU A 54 2.38 -16.52 15.43
N PHE A 55 3.27 -15.60 15.06
CA PHE A 55 3.82 -14.62 16.00
C PHE A 55 2.69 -13.79 16.64
N PHE A 56 1.79 -13.25 15.81
CA PHE A 56 0.67 -12.44 16.30
C PHE A 56 -0.29 -13.24 17.19
N ARG A 57 -0.59 -14.49 16.83
CA ARG A 57 -1.43 -15.38 17.63
C ARG A 57 -0.80 -15.67 18.98
N LEU A 58 0.45 -16.13 19.01
CA LEU A 58 1.16 -16.42 20.26
C LEU A 58 1.27 -15.17 21.15
N ASN A 59 1.50 -13.99 20.55
CA ASN A 59 1.55 -12.74 21.30
C ASN A 59 0.18 -12.35 21.89
N ALA A 60 -0.91 -12.58 21.16
CA ALA A 60 -2.26 -12.36 21.66
C ALA A 60 -2.60 -13.34 22.79
N GLU A 61 -2.29 -14.62 22.63
CA GLU A 61 -2.45 -15.66 23.66
C GLU A 61 -1.62 -15.36 24.91
N LEU A 62 -0.38 -14.89 24.74
CA LEU A 62 0.49 -14.49 25.84
C LEU A 62 -0.14 -13.35 26.65
N ARG A 63 -0.66 -12.31 25.99
CA ARG A 63 -1.35 -11.19 26.65
C ARG A 63 -2.60 -11.65 27.39
N ALA A 64 -3.38 -12.55 26.80
CA ALA A 64 -4.54 -13.14 27.45
C ALA A 64 -4.13 -13.94 28.70
N ALA A 65 -3.12 -14.82 28.59
CA ALA A 65 -2.62 -15.60 29.72
C ALA A 65 -2.09 -14.72 30.87
N ILE A 66 -1.40 -13.61 30.57
CA ILE A 66 -0.96 -12.65 31.58
C ILE A 66 -2.17 -11.98 32.25
N THR A 67 -3.18 -11.59 31.47
CA THR A 67 -4.41 -10.94 31.99
C THR A 67 -5.21 -11.88 32.89
N ASP A 68 -5.24 -13.18 32.55
CA ASP A 68 -5.92 -14.23 33.33
C ASP A 68 -5.05 -14.79 34.48
N GLU A 69 -3.88 -14.20 34.75
CA GLU A 69 -2.90 -14.66 35.75
C GLU A 69 -2.41 -16.11 35.56
N ARG A 70 -2.48 -16.65 34.35
CA ARG A 70 -1.98 -17.99 33.97
C ARG A 70 -0.48 -17.95 33.68
N TYR A 71 0.33 -17.68 34.70
CA TYR A 71 1.77 -17.43 34.54
C TYR A 71 2.57 -18.61 33.95
N GLY A 72 2.14 -19.86 34.21
CA GLY A 72 2.75 -21.05 33.59
C GLY A 72 2.59 -21.07 32.06
N ASP A 73 1.36 -20.79 31.58
CA ASP A 73 1.09 -20.66 30.14
C ASP A 73 1.83 -19.46 29.55
N ALA A 74 1.85 -18.33 30.26
CA ALA A 74 2.56 -17.14 29.81
C ALA A 74 4.07 -17.39 29.65
N ALA A 75 4.71 -18.12 30.58
CA ALA A 75 6.12 -18.48 30.46
C ALA A 75 6.37 -19.37 29.22
N ARG A 76 5.54 -20.39 29.00
CA ARG A 76 5.63 -21.26 27.82
C ARG A 76 5.45 -20.48 26.52
N LEU A 77 4.42 -19.65 26.43
CA LEU A 77 4.11 -18.83 25.23
C LEU A 77 5.22 -17.80 24.95
N ARG A 78 5.83 -17.22 25.98
CA ARG A 78 7.00 -16.36 25.85
C ARG A 78 8.18 -17.11 25.24
N ASP A 79 8.48 -18.31 25.73
CA ASP A 79 9.59 -19.11 25.22
C ASP A 79 9.34 -19.56 23.77
N GLU A 80 8.09 -19.92 23.43
CA GLU A 80 7.68 -20.20 22.05
C GLU A 80 7.83 -18.97 21.13
N LEU A 81 7.47 -17.77 21.60
CA LEU A 81 7.67 -16.53 20.86
C LEU A 81 9.15 -16.25 20.59
N VAL A 82 10.05 -16.52 21.54
CA VAL A 82 11.50 -16.39 21.31
C VAL A 82 11.96 -17.33 20.20
N VAL A 83 11.45 -18.55 20.15
CA VAL A 83 11.75 -19.51 19.08
C VAL A 83 11.19 -19.03 17.73
N VAL A 84 9.97 -18.49 17.69
CA VAL A 84 9.38 -17.95 16.45
C VAL A 84 10.15 -16.72 15.96
N ARG A 85 10.53 -15.80 16.85
CA ARG A 85 11.34 -14.62 16.51
C ARG A 85 12.71 -14.98 15.95
N SER A 86 13.40 -15.95 16.56
CA SER A 86 14.74 -16.35 16.10
C SER A 86 14.72 -17.05 14.74
N LYS A 87 13.59 -17.66 14.36
CA LYS A 87 13.38 -18.26 13.03
C LYS A 87 13.00 -17.25 11.95
N ASP A 88 12.44 -16.10 12.32
CA ASP A 88 12.13 -15.03 11.39
C ASP A 88 13.41 -14.20 11.12
N PRO A 89 13.94 -14.20 9.88
CA PRO A 89 15.19 -13.51 9.59
C PRO A 89 15.15 -12.01 9.88
N LEU A 90 13.99 -11.36 9.66
CA LEU A 90 13.85 -9.93 9.87
C LEU A 90 13.79 -9.60 11.37
N LEU A 91 13.00 -10.35 12.13
CA LEU A 91 12.90 -10.13 13.58
C LEU A 91 14.23 -10.45 14.27
N SER A 92 14.89 -11.53 13.89
CA SER A 92 16.23 -11.90 14.38
C SER A 92 17.29 -10.84 14.05
N ALA A 93 17.27 -10.29 12.82
CA ALA A 93 18.18 -9.20 12.43
C ALA A 93 17.91 -7.92 13.23
N ARG A 94 16.65 -7.58 13.51
CA ARG A 94 16.28 -6.43 14.38
C ARG A 94 16.75 -6.63 15.82
N ASP A 95 16.55 -7.82 16.38
CA ASP A 95 17.01 -8.14 17.74
C ASP A 95 18.55 -8.04 17.82
N THR A 96 19.27 -8.51 16.78
CA THR A 96 20.73 -8.37 16.69
C THR A 96 21.16 -6.92 16.53
N LEU A 97 20.45 -6.14 15.71
CA LEU A 97 20.72 -4.71 15.51
C LEU A 97 20.61 -3.95 16.82
N LYS A 98 19.52 -4.18 17.57
CA LYS A 98 19.31 -3.59 18.89
C LYS A 98 20.45 -3.94 19.84
N ASN A 99 20.83 -5.22 19.91
CA ASN A 99 21.94 -5.66 20.75
C ASN A 99 23.29 -5.04 20.35
N ALA A 100 23.53 -4.79 19.06
CA ALA A 100 24.75 -4.13 18.59
C ALA A 100 24.77 -2.65 18.99
N LEU A 101 23.62 -1.96 18.88
CA LEU A 101 23.46 -0.57 19.32
C LEU A 101 23.65 -0.45 20.84
N ASP A 102 23.07 -1.35 21.62
CA ASP A 102 23.22 -1.38 23.09
C ASP A 102 24.68 -1.60 23.53
N LYS A 103 25.50 -2.22 22.67
CA LYS A 103 26.94 -2.45 22.89
C LYS A 103 27.83 -1.40 22.23
N GLU A 104 27.24 -0.36 21.63
CA GLU A 104 27.94 0.69 20.87
C GLU A 104 28.81 0.15 19.70
N ASP A 105 28.49 -1.05 19.16
CA ASP A 105 29.15 -1.59 17.96
C ASP A 105 28.52 -1.01 16.68
N TYR A 106 28.86 0.25 16.40
CA TYR A 106 28.27 1.00 15.29
C TYR A 106 28.58 0.42 13.91
N LYS A 107 29.70 -0.28 13.75
CA LYS A 107 30.06 -0.92 12.47
C LYS A 107 29.13 -2.08 12.19
N THR A 108 28.91 -2.96 13.16
CA THR A 108 27.95 -4.06 13.05
C THR A 108 26.53 -3.54 12.93
N ALA A 109 26.16 -2.51 13.70
CA ALA A 109 24.84 -1.89 13.62
C ALA A 109 24.54 -1.30 12.23
N ALA A 110 25.52 -0.66 11.58
CA ALA A 110 25.36 -0.15 10.21
C ALA A 110 25.07 -1.27 9.21
N ALA A 111 25.84 -2.36 9.24
CA ALA A 111 25.62 -3.52 8.38
C ALA A 111 24.27 -4.20 8.64
N LEU A 112 23.87 -4.33 9.91
CA LEU A 112 22.57 -4.90 10.29
C LEU A 112 21.40 -4.02 9.89
N ARG A 113 21.53 -2.69 9.93
CA ARG A 113 20.51 -1.76 9.44
C ARG A 113 20.26 -1.98 7.95
N ASP A 114 21.31 -2.09 7.16
CA ASP A 114 21.20 -2.33 5.71
C ASP A 114 20.61 -3.72 5.44
N ARG A 115 20.99 -4.72 6.24
CA ARG A 115 20.38 -6.07 6.19
C ARG A 115 18.89 -6.06 6.53
N VAL A 116 18.47 -5.30 7.54
CA VAL A 116 17.06 -5.15 7.94
C VAL A 116 16.26 -4.51 6.79
N ARG A 117 16.80 -3.47 6.15
CA ARG A 117 16.16 -2.83 4.97
C ARG A 117 15.97 -3.83 3.82
N GLU A 118 17.00 -4.60 3.52
CA GLU A 118 16.92 -5.62 2.47
C GLU A 118 15.88 -6.70 2.78
N LEU A 119 15.84 -7.19 4.03
CA LEU A 119 14.84 -8.17 4.45
C LEU A 119 13.41 -7.60 4.42
N MET A 120 13.23 -6.33 4.75
CA MET A 120 11.95 -5.63 4.61
C MET A 120 11.52 -5.51 3.15
N ARG A 121 12.45 -5.19 2.24
CA ARG A 121 12.21 -5.15 0.79
C ARG A 121 11.75 -6.52 0.28
N GLN A 122 12.51 -7.58 0.58
CA GLN A 122 12.17 -8.95 0.20
C GLN A 122 10.79 -9.37 0.71
N ARG A 123 10.47 -9.00 1.96
CA ARG A 123 9.15 -9.24 2.56
C ARG A 123 8.03 -8.52 1.82
N SER A 124 8.26 -7.26 1.43
CA SER A 124 7.30 -6.43 0.69
C SER A 124 7.04 -6.94 -0.73
N GLU A 125 8.04 -7.59 -1.34
CA GLU A 125 7.93 -8.25 -2.64
C GLU A 125 7.17 -9.59 -2.59
N GLY A 126 6.71 -10.01 -1.41
CA GLY A 126 5.99 -11.27 -1.24
C GLY A 126 6.89 -12.51 -1.31
N ASN A 127 8.21 -12.36 -1.22
CA ASN A 127 9.17 -13.48 -1.24
C ASN A 127 9.06 -14.34 0.04
N GLY A 128 8.07 -15.24 0.05
CA GLY A 128 7.86 -16.22 1.11
C GLY A 128 7.19 -15.70 2.38
N PHE A 129 6.68 -14.46 2.36
CA PHE A 129 5.98 -13.84 3.47
C PHE A 129 4.70 -13.15 2.98
N SER A 130 3.56 -13.51 3.57
CA SER A 130 2.30 -12.81 3.35
C SER A 130 1.70 -12.47 4.72
N LEU A 131 1.51 -11.18 5.01
CA LEU A 131 0.73 -10.79 6.18
C LEU A 131 -0.75 -10.75 5.80
N ASN A 132 -1.54 -11.69 6.31
CA ASN A 132 -2.97 -11.77 6.05
C ASN A 132 -3.74 -11.09 7.19
N ARG A 133 -3.56 -9.77 7.34
CA ARG A 133 -4.25 -8.99 8.38
C ARG A 133 -5.05 -7.84 7.81
N ILE A 134 -6.19 -7.58 8.44
CA ILE A 134 -7.06 -6.45 8.15
C ILE A 134 -6.98 -5.50 9.33
N SER A 135 -6.59 -4.24 9.07
CA SER A 135 -6.73 -3.18 10.06
C SER A 135 -8.10 -2.54 9.95
N HIS A 136 -8.74 -2.35 11.10
CA HIS A 136 -9.99 -1.65 11.19
C HIS A 136 -10.03 -0.81 12.46
N LEU A 137 -10.84 0.23 12.42
CA LEU A 137 -11.03 1.15 13.53
C LEU A 137 -12.22 0.64 14.33
N LEU A 138 -11.97 0.13 15.54
CA LEU A 138 -13.04 -0.28 16.44
C LEU A 138 -13.46 0.92 17.29
N VAL A 139 -14.73 1.30 17.11
CA VAL A 139 -15.44 2.23 17.97
C VAL A 139 -16.42 1.41 18.77
N ARG A 140 -16.01 0.82 19.91
CA ARG A 140 -16.93 0.46 21.00
C ARG A 140 -16.23 -0.18 22.21
N GLU A 141 -16.06 0.66 23.21
CA GLU A 141 -16.15 0.42 24.66
C GLU A 141 -16.15 1.82 25.29
N GLY A 142 -17.30 2.51 25.23
CA GLY A 142 -17.42 3.94 25.59
C GLY A 142 -16.98 4.91 24.48
N SER A 143 -16.56 6.13 24.86
CA SER A 143 -16.09 7.21 23.96
C SER A 143 -14.65 7.02 23.45
N VAL A 144 -14.14 5.79 23.47
CA VAL A 144 -12.76 5.48 23.15
C VAL A 144 -12.66 4.70 21.86
N THR A 145 -11.88 5.23 20.92
CA THR A 145 -11.56 4.57 19.65
C THR A 145 -10.25 3.80 19.83
N LYS A 146 -10.18 2.55 19.37
CA LYS A 146 -8.94 1.76 19.34
C LYS A 146 -8.57 1.43 17.90
N VAL A 147 -7.27 1.40 17.63
CA VAL A 147 -6.75 0.85 16.37
C VAL A 147 -6.55 -0.64 16.58
N VAL A 148 -7.27 -1.45 15.81
CA VAL A 148 -7.24 -2.90 15.93
C VAL A 148 -6.92 -3.54 14.59
N SER A 149 -6.13 -4.59 14.63
CA SER A 149 -5.95 -5.48 13.48
C SER A 149 -6.39 -6.88 13.82
N THR A 150 -7.01 -7.56 12.86
CA THR A 150 -7.36 -8.98 12.96
C THR A 150 -6.70 -9.75 11.84
N ALA A 151 -6.64 -11.07 11.98
CA ALA A 151 -6.39 -11.95 10.84
C ALA A 151 -7.48 -11.78 9.77
N ALA A 152 -7.22 -12.27 8.56
CA ALA A 152 -8.13 -12.17 7.42
C ALA A 152 -9.49 -12.83 7.66
N ASP A 153 -9.55 -13.87 8.49
CA ASP A 153 -10.78 -14.55 8.93
C ASP A 153 -11.51 -13.82 10.08
N GLY A 154 -10.98 -12.68 10.54
CA GLY A 154 -11.50 -11.91 11.67
C GLY A 154 -11.02 -12.40 13.04
N SER A 155 -10.24 -13.48 13.11
CA SER A 155 -9.71 -14.00 14.37
C SER A 155 -8.58 -13.13 14.94
N VAL A 156 -8.28 -13.33 16.23
CA VAL A 156 -7.12 -12.77 16.94
C VAL A 156 -7.02 -11.23 16.82
N PRO A 157 -7.95 -10.47 17.43
CA PRO A 157 -7.86 -9.02 17.46
C PRO A 157 -6.64 -8.57 18.27
N ILE A 158 -5.82 -7.70 17.68
CA ILE A 158 -4.66 -7.09 18.31
C ILE A 158 -4.88 -5.59 18.33
N SER A 159 -4.98 -5.04 19.55
CA SER A 159 -4.95 -3.60 19.74
C SER A 159 -3.52 -3.09 19.68
N HIS A 160 -3.30 -2.07 18.84
CA HIS A 160 -2.00 -1.41 18.64
C HIS A 160 -1.84 -0.16 19.51
N THR A 161 -2.95 0.36 20.02
CA THR A 161 -2.96 1.51 20.94
C THR A 161 -2.84 0.99 22.37
N LYS A 162 -1.65 1.16 23.00
CA LYS A 162 -1.47 0.88 24.44
C LYS A 162 -2.38 1.74 25.31
N PHE A 163 -2.67 2.96 24.86
CA PHE A 163 -3.51 3.91 25.59
C PHE A 163 -4.74 4.23 24.77
N SER A 164 -5.88 3.88 25.35
CA SER A 164 -7.18 4.23 24.83
C SER A 164 -7.45 5.66 25.33
N GLU A 165 -7.11 6.65 24.50
CA GLU A 165 -7.30 8.05 24.89
C GLU A 165 -8.77 8.46 24.71
N LYS A 166 -9.37 8.90 25.83
CA LYS A 166 -10.70 9.52 25.78
C LYS A 166 -10.67 10.71 24.84
N ASN A 167 -11.77 10.92 24.12
CA ASN A 167 -11.92 12.06 23.21
C ASN A 167 -10.92 12.07 22.05
N SER A 168 -10.47 10.91 21.58
CA SER A 168 -9.67 10.78 20.36
C SER A 168 -10.38 9.87 19.35
N ALA A 169 -10.36 10.29 18.10
CA ALA A 169 -10.76 9.49 16.94
C ALA A 169 -9.50 9.11 16.15
N TYR A 170 -9.42 7.85 15.73
CA TYR A 170 -8.37 7.39 14.83
C TYR A 170 -8.95 7.27 13.42
N GLN A 171 -8.17 7.62 12.40
CA GLN A 171 -8.58 7.65 11.00
C GLN A 171 -7.48 7.09 10.12
N GLN A 172 -7.88 6.62 8.93
CA GLN A 172 -7.00 6.25 7.82
C GLN A 172 -5.86 5.28 8.19
N PRO A 173 -6.16 4.08 8.71
CA PRO A 173 -5.13 3.09 8.93
C PRO A 173 -4.49 2.68 7.60
N SER A 174 -3.16 2.67 7.55
CA SER A 174 -2.39 2.27 6.37
C SER A 174 -1.21 1.39 6.77
N TRP A 175 -1.19 0.16 6.27
CA TRP A 175 -0.09 -0.78 6.47
C TRP A 175 1.08 -0.49 5.54
N SER A 176 2.30 -0.58 6.06
CA SER A 176 3.48 -0.70 5.22
C SER A 176 3.42 -1.98 4.37
N PRO A 177 4.01 -2.03 3.16
CA PRO A 177 4.03 -3.22 2.32
C PRO A 177 4.58 -4.48 3.02
N SER A 178 5.58 -4.33 3.88
CA SER A 178 6.12 -5.45 4.68
C SER A 178 5.19 -5.93 5.79
N GLY A 179 4.15 -5.17 6.12
CA GLY A 179 3.26 -5.42 7.26
C GLY A 179 3.87 -5.13 8.64
N ASP A 180 5.07 -4.54 8.71
CA ASP A 180 5.74 -4.25 9.98
C ASP A 180 5.25 -2.98 10.66
N TYR A 181 4.76 -2.02 9.87
CA TYR A 181 4.31 -0.72 10.36
C TYR A 181 2.85 -0.46 10.03
N LEU A 182 2.18 0.21 10.97
CA LEU A 182 0.82 0.71 10.80
C LEU A 182 0.80 2.22 11.07
N ALA A 183 0.51 3.00 10.03
CA ALA A 183 0.26 4.42 10.14
C ALA A 183 -1.22 4.68 10.44
N VAL A 184 -1.50 5.65 11.31
CA VAL A 184 -2.85 6.16 11.59
C VAL A 184 -2.80 7.66 11.88
N VAL A 185 -3.91 8.34 11.61
CA VAL A 185 -4.11 9.72 12.08
C VAL A 185 -4.95 9.71 13.33
N LYS A 186 -4.46 10.33 14.40
CA LYS A 186 -5.22 10.62 15.60
C LYS A 186 -5.72 12.05 15.54
N VAL A 187 -7.02 12.23 15.74
CA VAL A 187 -7.70 13.54 15.78
C VAL A 187 -8.39 13.67 17.14
N SER A 188 -8.15 14.77 17.84
CA SER A 188 -8.90 15.07 19.06
C SER A 188 -10.36 15.41 18.71
N VAL A 189 -11.29 14.78 19.43
CA VAL A 189 -12.73 15.01 19.31
C VAL A 189 -13.12 16.36 19.95
N VAL A 190 -12.38 16.80 20.97
CA VAL A 190 -12.62 18.07 21.66
C VAL A 190 -12.02 19.24 20.90
N ASP A 191 -10.83 19.05 20.33
CA ASP A 191 -10.14 20.07 19.53
C ASP A 191 -9.64 19.45 18.21
N PRO A 192 -10.44 19.51 17.13
CA PRO A 192 -10.06 18.94 15.84
C PRO A 192 -8.78 19.53 15.22
N LYS A 193 -8.24 20.63 15.75
CA LYS A 193 -6.94 21.16 15.32
C LYS A 193 -5.77 20.35 15.90
N GLN A 194 -5.98 19.63 16.99
CA GLN A 194 -5.00 18.71 17.55
C GLN A 194 -5.03 17.39 16.79
N ARG A 195 -4.12 17.27 15.83
CA ARG A 195 -3.98 16.13 14.95
C ARG A 195 -2.58 15.58 15.07
N ARG A 196 -2.47 14.26 15.11
CA ARG A 196 -1.19 13.56 15.22
C ARG A 196 -1.08 12.44 14.20
N LEU A 197 0.04 12.36 13.52
CA LEU A 197 0.43 11.18 12.75
C LEU A 197 1.13 10.21 13.70
N LEU A 198 0.59 9.00 13.79
CA LEU A 198 1.17 7.91 14.58
C LEU A 198 1.62 6.80 13.65
N VAL A 199 2.80 6.24 13.90
CA VAL A 199 3.26 5.01 13.24
C VAL A 199 3.70 4.00 14.28
N PHE A 200 3.09 2.82 14.25
CA PHE A 200 3.38 1.73 15.16
C PHE A 200 4.24 0.67 14.48
N ASN A 201 5.30 0.19 15.13
CA ASN A 201 5.91 -1.11 14.82
C ASN A 201 5.05 -2.19 15.48
N VAL A 202 4.35 -2.98 14.67
CA VAL A 202 3.34 -3.90 15.19
C VAL A 202 3.95 -5.16 15.82
N PHE A 203 5.17 -5.53 15.44
CA PHE A 203 5.87 -6.70 15.98
C PHE A 203 6.47 -6.40 17.36
N GLU A 204 6.92 -5.16 17.57
CA GLU A 204 7.49 -4.69 18.84
C GLU A 204 6.44 -4.03 19.73
N ASN A 205 5.24 -3.77 19.21
CA ASN A 205 4.19 -3.00 19.88
C ASN A 205 4.73 -1.65 20.40
N GLU A 206 5.52 -0.99 19.55
CA GLU A 206 6.19 0.28 19.83
C GLU A 206 5.62 1.39 18.97
N LEU A 207 5.42 2.56 19.57
CA LEU A 207 5.10 3.80 18.85
C LEU A 207 6.41 4.41 18.36
N VAL A 208 6.63 4.38 17.05
CA VAL A 208 7.89 4.82 16.42
C VAL A 208 7.84 6.27 16.00
N VAL A 209 6.67 6.71 15.51
CA VAL A 209 6.41 8.10 15.10
C VAL A 209 5.21 8.60 15.86
N ASP A 210 5.34 9.81 16.41
CA ASP A 210 4.25 10.51 17.10
C ASP A 210 4.40 12.03 16.91
N TRP A 211 3.81 12.55 15.83
CA TRP A 211 4.03 13.92 15.38
C TRP A 211 2.75 14.71 15.26
N ASN A 212 2.80 15.96 15.71
CA ASN A 212 1.76 16.94 15.40
C ASN A 212 1.79 17.26 13.90
N ILE A 213 0.62 17.21 13.27
CA ILE A 213 0.42 17.54 11.87
C ILE A 213 -0.59 18.69 11.79
N GLU A 214 -0.35 19.62 10.88
CA GLU A 214 -1.20 20.80 10.72
C GLU A 214 -2.53 20.42 10.07
N GLU A 215 -2.46 19.58 9.04
CA GLU A 215 -3.61 19.16 8.25
C GLU A 215 -3.79 17.66 8.29
N THR A 216 -5.04 17.21 8.19
CA THR A 216 -5.38 15.79 8.18
C THR A 216 -4.98 15.24 6.81
N PRO A 217 -4.07 14.25 6.75
CA PRO A 217 -3.81 13.55 5.51
C PRO A 217 -5.12 13.03 4.91
N PHE A 218 -5.21 12.94 3.59
CA PHE A 218 -6.28 12.24 2.91
C PHE A 218 -5.76 11.06 2.08
N TYR A 219 -4.44 10.92 1.99
CA TYR A 219 -3.78 9.85 1.25
C TYR A 219 -2.45 9.52 1.91
N PHE A 220 -2.20 8.22 2.10
CA PHE A 220 -0.93 7.67 2.55
C PHE A 220 -0.35 6.81 1.45
N PHE A 221 0.96 6.93 1.25
CA PHE A 221 1.70 6.07 0.34
C PHE A 221 3.01 5.65 0.98
N TRP A 222 3.16 4.35 1.18
CA TRP A 222 4.37 3.77 1.71
C TRP A 222 5.35 3.49 0.59
N SER A 223 6.62 3.73 0.85
CA SER A 223 7.68 3.24 -0.03
C SER A 223 7.58 1.73 -0.17
N PRO A 224 8.01 1.17 -1.30
CA PRO A 224 8.03 -0.28 -1.56
C PRO A 224 8.70 -1.09 -0.46
N CYS A 225 9.79 -0.58 0.15
CA CYS A 225 10.46 -1.26 1.26
C CYS A 225 9.79 -1.05 2.64
N GLY A 226 8.76 -0.22 2.72
CA GLY A 226 8.02 0.07 3.96
C GLY A 226 8.75 0.96 4.97
N THR A 227 9.86 1.61 4.62
CA THR A 227 10.64 2.45 5.56
C THR A 227 10.33 3.94 5.48
N VAL A 228 9.81 4.39 4.34
CA VAL A 228 9.36 5.77 4.13
C VAL A 228 7.85 5.79 4.00
N LEU A 229 7.19 6.67 4.74
CA LEU A 229 5.77 7.01 4.61
C LEU A 229 5.66 8.41 4.02
N THR A 230 4.96 8.52 2.90
CA THR A 230 4.56 9.80 2.32
C THR A 230 3.07 10.03 2.53
N TYR A 231 2.65 11.28 2.64
CA TYR A 231 1.24 11.60 2.77
C TYR A 231 0.87 12.91 2.10
N LEU A 232 -0.34 12.95 1.53
CA LEU A 232 -0.93 14.16 0.97
C LEU A 232 -1.92 14.78 1.94
N SER A 233 -1.83 16.10 2.11
CA SER A 233 -2.76 16.91 2.88
C SER A 233 -3.11 18.19 2.12
N SER A 234 -4.21 18.85 2.52
CA SER A 234 -4.63 20.12 1.91
C SER A 234 -4.24 21.28 2.82
N LYS A 235 -3.30 22.13 2.39
CA LYS A 235 -2.82 23.29 3.15
C LYS A 235 -3.00 24.55 2.30
N ASN A 236 -3.70 25.55 2.84
CA ASN A 236 -3.97 26.84 2.18
C ASN A 236 -4.61 26.74 0.79
N GLY A 237 -5.38 25.68 0.53
CA GLY A 237 -5.96 25.49 -0.79
C GLY A 237 -4.97 24.98 -1.85
N ASP A 238 -3.83 24.41 -1.46
CA ASP A 238 -2.98 23.56 -2.30
C ASP A 238 -2.91 22.14 -1.73
N LEU A 239 -2.45 21.18 -2.54
CA LEU A 239 -2.05 19.87 -2.02
C LEU A 239 -0.58 19.95 -1.65
N THR A 240 -0.24 19.45 -0.47
CA THR A 240 1.15 19.32 0.00
C THR A 240 1.46 17.85 0.19
N CYS A 241 2.69 17.47 -0.12
CA CYS A 241 3.20 16.14 0.18
C CYS A 241 4.33 16.24 1.20
N GLU A 242 4.21 15.47 2.27
CA GLU A 242 5.22 15.33 3.32
C GLU A 242 5.77 13.91 3.33
N CYS A 243 6.97 13.72 3.88
CA CYS A 243 7.56 12.39 4.02
C CYS A 243 8.18 12.17 5.41
N VAL A 244 8.18 10.91 5.79
CA VAL A 244 8.56 10.40 7.10
C VAL A 244 9.44 9.16 6.88
N ASP A 245 10.69 9.19 7.33
CA ASP A 245 11.48 7.97 7.45
C ASP A 245 11.22 7.38 8.84
N VAL A 246 10.58 6.21 8.88
CA VAL A 246 10.19 5.58 10.15
C VAL A 246 11.37 4.92 10.86
N GLN A 247 12.47 4.62 10.16
CA GLN A 247 13.67 4.05 10.77
C GLN A 247 14.52 5.12 11.44
N THR A 248 14.76 6.23 10.75
CA THR A 248 15.57 7.34 11.29
C THR A 248 14.74 8.29 12.15
N ARG A 249 13.40 8.19 12.08
CA ARG A 249 12.44 9.12 12.68
C ARG A 249 12.67 10.55 12.17
N GLU A 250 13.13 10.69 10.93
CA GLU A 250 13.32 11.97 10.27
C GLU A 250 12.02 12.40 9.57
N ARG A 251 11.59 13.63 9.80
CA ARG A 251 10.45 14.26 9.13
C ARG A 251 10.93 15.29 8.11
N ARG A 252 10.30 15.31 6.94
CA ARG A 252 10.40 16.44 6.00
C ARG A 252 9.01 17.05 5.80
N PRO A 253 8.76 18.26 6.35
CA PRO A 253 7.42 18.81 6.50
C PRO A 253 6.76 19.32 5.22
N GLN A 254 7.49 19.38 4.10
CA GLN A 254 6.93 19.66 2.77
C GLN A 254 8.01 19.36 1.74
N PHE A 255 7.79 18.37 0.88
CA PHE A 255 8.72 18.10 -0.23
C PHE A 255 8.19 18.59 -1.57
N GLY A 256 6.88 18.83 -1.69
CA GLY A 256 6.29 19.47 -2.85
C GLY A 256 4.86 19.94 -2.57
N ASP A 257 4.40 20.84 -3.42
CA ASP A 257 3.06 21.41 -3.38
C ASP A 257 2.55 21.76 -4.79
N GLY A 258 1.24 21.60 -5.00
CA GLY A 258 0.57 21.96 -6.24
C GLY A 258 -0.73 21.21 -6.49
N ARG A 259 -1.48 21.62 -7.51
CA ARG A 259 -2.78 21.04 -7.86
C ARG A 259 -2.89 20.78 -9.36
N PRO A 260 -3.02 19.53 -9.83
CA PRO A 260 -2.99 18.29 -9.03
C PRO A 260 -1.62 17.96 -8.43
N PHE A 261 -1.57 16.99 -7.51
CA PHE A 261 -0.33 16.38 -7.03
C PHE A 261 -0.43 14.87 -7.19
N PHE A 262 0.24 14.34 -8.18
CA PHE A 262 0.33 12.91 -8.41
C PHE A 262 1.78 12.47 -8.36
N TYR A 263 2.06 11.32 -7.77
CA TYR A 263 3.41 10.79 -7.70
C TYR A 263 3.40 9.27 -7.54
N ASP A 264 4.55 8.68 -7.84
CA ASP A 264 4.86 7.29 -7.61
C ASP A 264 6.31 7.17 -7.10
N MET A 265 6.60 6.10 -6.34
CA MET A 265 7.96 5.81 -5.86
C MET A 265 8.57 4.64 -6.62
N LYS A 266 9.88 4.70 -6.84
CA LYS A 266 10.60 3.65 -7.56
C LYS A 266 10.61 2.38 -6.73
N GLN A 267 10.14 1.27 -7.32
CA GLN A 267 9.99 -0.02 -6.65
C GLN A 267 11.30 -0.54 -6.03
N THR A 268 12.41 -0.35 -6.74
CA THR A 268 13.73 -0.83 -6.36
C THR A 268 14.56 0.16 -5.54
N ASP A 269 14.15 1.43 -5.49
CA ASP A 269 14.92 2.49 -4.84
C ASP A 269 14.00 3.48 -4.12
N THR A 270 14.05 3.44 -2.81
CA THR A 270 13.02 4.03 -1.95
C THR A 270 13.21 5.51 -1.73
N ILE A 271 14.26 6.10 -2.30
CA ILE A 271 14.46 7.54 -2.28
C ILE A 271 14.01 8.19 -3.58
N TRP A 272 13.76 7.46 -4.67
CA TRP A 272 13.34 8.12 -5.92
C TRP A 272 11.83 8.14 -6.08
N GLY A 273 11.31 9.33 -6.40
CA GLY A 273 9.94 9.56 -6.79
C GLY A 273 9.86 10.14 -8.20
N VAL A 274 8.71 9.94 -8.84
CA VAL A 274 8.31 10.67 -10.05
C VAL A 274 6.99 11.37 -9.76
N ALA A 275 6.85 12.65 -10.09
CA ALA A 275 5.65 13.41 -9.79
C ALA A 275 5.21 14.29 -10.95
N HIS A 276 3.89 14.48 -11.03
CA HIS A 276 3.22 15.50 -11.82
C HIS A 276 2.60 16.49 -10.84
N ILE A 277 3.10 17.73 -10.87
CA ILE A 277 2.75 18.79 -9.91
C ILE A 277 2.14 19.96 -10.70
N GLY A 278 0.83 20.15 -10.53
CA GLY A 278 -0.02 20.90 -11.45
C GLY A 278 0.08 22.43 -11.42
N SER A 279 0.83 23.01 -10.48
CA SER A 279 1.23 24.42 -10.58
C SER A 279 2.41 24.63 -11.53
N LYS A 280 3.12 23.57 -11.91
CA LYS A 280 4.39 23.66 -12.63
C LYS A 280 4.32 23.20 -14.09
N SER A 281 3.20 22.63 -14.54
CA SER A 281 3.11 22.01 -15.87
C SER A 281 4.29 21.06 -16.15
N VAL A 282 4.85 20.40 -15.13
CA VAL A 282 5.98 19.48 -15.31
C VAL A 282 5.69 18.09 -14.76
N VAL A 283 6.28 17.10 -15.41
CA VAL A 283 6.56 15.80 -14.81
C VAL A 283 8.04 15.74 -14.51
N GLU A 284 8.41 15.36 -13.28
CA GLU A 284 9.81 15.31 -12.86
C GLU A 284 10.11 14.09 -11.99
N CYS A 285 11.35 13.58 -12.10
CA CYS A 285 11.93 12.67 -11.12
C CYS A 285 12.70 13.44 -10.05
N PHE A 286 12.70 12.92 -8.83
CA PHE A 286 13.26 13.59 -7.67
C PHE A 286 13.68 12.61 -6.57
N LYS A 287 14.67 12.99 -5.76
CA LYS A 287 15.04 12.28 -4.54
C LYS A 287 14.26 12.79 -3.32
N LEU A 288 13.68 11.86 -2.57
CA LEU A 288 13.10 12.02 -1.25
C LEU A 288 14.24 12.33 -0.26
N PHE A 289 13.96 13.22 0.70
CA PHE A 289 14.89 13.70 1.73
C PHE A 289 16.03 14.63 1.28
N GLU A 290 16.17 14.92 -0.02
CA GLU A 290 16.98 16.05 -0.45
C GLU A 290 16.22 17.36 -0.24
N ALA A 291 16.90 18.34 0.36
CA ALA A 291 16.36 19.68 0.57
C ALA A 291 15.96 20.28 -0.80
N PRO A 292 14.81 20.99 -0.91
CA PRO A 292 14.30 21.47 -2.19
C PRO A 292 15.33 22.22 -3.05
N GLU A 293 16.20 23.00 -2.43
CA GLU A 293 17.26 23.79 -3.07
C GLU A 293 18.47 22.98 -3.54
N LYS A 294 18.67 21.78 -2.98
CA LYS A 294 19.74 20.84 -3.36
C LYS A 294 19.23 19.69 -4.20
N ARG A 295 17.92 19.63 -4.44
CA ARG A 295 17.28 18.47 -5.02
C ARG A 295 17.66 18.34 -6.48
N GLU A 296 18.24 17.21 -6.82
CA GLU A 296 18.39 16.82 -8.21
C GLU A 296 17.00 16.61 -8.83
N ARG A 297 16.70 17.37 -9.90
CA ARG A 297 15.41 17.32 -10.60
C ARG A 297 15.67 16.98 -12.06
N ILE A 298 15.06 15.88 -12.51
CA ILE A 298 15.08 15.49 -13.91
C ILE A 298 13.70 15.80 -14.47
N VAL A 299 13.59 16.86 -15.26
CA VAL A 299 12.34 17.25 -15.92
C VAL A 299 12.11 16.32 -17.10
N LEU A 300 11.05 15.53 -17.05
CA LEU A 300 10.68 14.58 -18.11
C LEU A 300 9.85 15.27 -19.20
N THR A 301 9.00 16.23 -18.82
CA THR A 301 8.23 17.05 -19.77
C THR A 301 7.75 18.34 -19.10
N GLU A 302 7.58 19.39 -19.90
CA GLU A 302 6.94 20.67 -19.52
C GLU A 302 5.52 20.81 -20.10
N SER A 303 4.99 19.74 -20.69
CA SER A 303 3.65 19.70 -21.27
C SER A 303 2.97 18.38 -20.92
N PRO A 304 2.67 18.14 -19.63
CA PRO A 304 1.99 16.94 -19.19
C PRO A 304 0.64 16.79 -19.89
N GLY A 305 0.30 15.56 -20.22
CA GLY A 305 -1.02 15.20 -20.74
C GLY A 305 -2.14 15.44 -19.73
N SER A 306 -3.37 15.38 -20.22
CA SER A 306 -4.56 15.59 -19.39
C SER A 306 -4.71 14.47 -18.35
N PHE A 307 -4.44 14.82 -17.09
CA PHE A 307 -4.73 14.04 -15.89
C PHE A 307 -4.10 12.63 -15.87
N LYS A 308 -2.87 12.48 -15.33
CA LYS A 308 -2.51 11.32 -14.48
C LYS A 308 -1.16 11.33 -13.80
N SER A 309 -1.03 10.42 -12.82
CA SER A 309 0.20 10.13 -12.10
C SER A 309 1.22 9.50 -13.03
N PRO A 310 2.44 10.05 -13.12
CA PRO A 310 3.55 9.27 -13.64
C PRO A 310 3.72 8.01 -12.78
N GLN A 311 4.30 6.97 -13.38
CA GLN A 311 4.61 5.72 -12.70
C GLN A 311 6.05 5.32 -13.00
N TRP A 312 6.68 4.63 -12.06
CA TRP A 312 7.93 3.94 -12.37
C TRP A 312 7.64 2.68 -13.16
N HIS A 313 8.44 2.42 -14.19
CA HIS A 313 8.48 1.12 -14.81
C HIS A 313 9.07 0.11 -13.79
N PRO A 314 8.46 -1.07 -13.60
CA PRO A 314 8.93 -2.03 -12.61
C PRO A 314 10.25 -2.70 -13.01
N ASN A 315 10.50 -2.83 -14.31
CA ASN A 315 11.73 -3.41 -14.84
C ASN A 315 12.74 -2.30 -15.18
N ALA A 316 14.02 -2.62 -15.02
CA ALA A 316 15.08 -1.78 -15.56
C ALA A 316 15.07 -1.81 -17.09
N SER A 317 15.64 -0.78 -17.73
CA SER A 317 15.92 -0.80 -19.15
C SER A 317 16.91 -1.92 -19.49
N GLN A 318 17.06 -2.24 -20.77
CA GLN A 318 18.03 -3.26 -21.22
C GLN A 318 19.48 -2.92 -20.80
N GLU A 319 19.77 -1.64 -20.61
CA GLU A 319 21.07 -1.14 -20.13
C GLU A 319 21.16 -1.06 -18.59
N GLY A 320 20.12 -1.50 -17.87
CA GLY A 320 20.04 -1.45 -16.42
C GLY A 320 19.61 -0.08 -15.85
N GLY A 321 19.22 0.86 -16.71
CA GLY A 321 18.69 2.17 -16.33
C GLY A 321 17.28 2.08 -15.74
N SER A 322 16.84 3.14 -15.07
CA SER A 322 15.50 3.21 -14.47
C SER A 322 14.56 3.95 -15.41
N GLN A 323 13.36 3.41 -15.60
CA GLN A 323 12.42 3.97 -16.58
C GLN A 323 11.20 4.58 -15.90
N ALA A 324 10.73 5.73 -16.40
CA ALA A 324 9.53 6.41 -15.94
C ALA A 324 8.50 6.50 -17.06
N LEU A 325 7.25 6.19 -16.71
CA LEU A 325 6.07 6.25 -17.57
C LEU A 325 5.28 7.51 -17.25
N TYR A 326 4.93 8.31 -18.25
CA TYR A 326 4.17 9.54 -18.06
C TYR A 326 3.45 9.98 -19.32
N MET A 327 2.42 10.80 -19.14
CA MET A 327 1.62 11.33 -20.25
C MET A 327 2.13 12.71 -20.68
N VAL A 328 2.24 12.93 -21.99
CA VAL A 328 2.58 14.21 -22.61
C VAL A 328 1.42 14.66 -23.48
N LYS A 329 1.12 15.96 -23.49
CA LYS A 329 0.11 16.55 -24.38
C LYS A 329 0.69 16.65 -25.80
N ASP A 330 -0.07 16.21 -26.79
CA ASP A 330 0.27 16.38 -28.20
C ASP A 330 -0.96 16.87 -28.99
N GLY A 331 -1.05 18.19 -29.17
CA GLY A 331 -2.22 18.84 -29.74
C GLY A 331 -3.47 18.63 -28.88
N THR A 332 -4.48 17.95 -29.45
CA THR A 332 -5.70 17.54 -28.75
C THR A 332 -5.60 16.13 -28.13
N SER A 333 -4.59 15.38 -28.55
CA SER A 333 -4.31 14.02 -28.08
C SER A 333 -3.32 14.01 -26.91
N SER A 334 -3.13 12.84 -26.31
CA SER A 334 -2.05 12.63 -25.33
C SER A 334 -1.22 11.42 -25.72
N ILE A 335 0.07 11.44 -25.40
CA ILE A 335 1.00 10.34 -25.67
C ILE A 335 1.51 9.80 -24.33
N LEU A 336 1.37 8.50 -24.12
CA LEU A 336 2.11 7.81 -23.06
C LEU A 336 3.55 7.63 -23.52
N LYS A 337 4.49 8.17 -22.75
CA LYS A 337 5.93 8.02 -22.97
C LYS A 337 6.56 7.13 -21.91
N CYS A 338 7.64 6.48 -22.29
CA CYS A 338 8.59 5.82 -21.39
C CYS A 338 9.96 6.47 -21.58
N THR A 339 10.57 6.94 -20.50
CA THR A 339 11.90 7.58 -20.53
C THR A 339 12.84 6.84 -19.61
N ASP A 340 14.03 6.47 -20.10
CA ASP A 340 15.15 6.08 -19.24
C ASP A 340 15.73 7.34 -18.59
N ILE A 341 15.69 7.39 -17.26
CA ILE A 341 16.09 8.59 -16.51
C ILE A 341 17.60 8.84 -16.54
N VAL A 342 18.40 7.82 -16.86
CA VAL A 342 19.86 7.90 -16.85
C VAL A 342 20.36 8.36 -18.22
N SER A 343 19.91 7.71 -19.30
CA SER A 343 20.30 8.10 -20.66
C SER A 343 19.51 9.30 -21.19
N GLY A 344 18.31 9.56 -20.66
CA GLY A 344 17.36 10.55 -21.17
C GLY A 344 16.61 10.09 -22.43
N GLU A 345 16.90 8.88 -22.92
CA GLU A 345 16.22 8.31 -24.08
C GLU A 345 14.74 8.09 -23.78
N SER A 346 13.89 8.39 -24.76
CA SER A 346 12.44 8.37 -24.58
C SER A 346 11.75 7.76 -25.79
N ALA A 347 10.79 6.85 -25.55
CA ALA A 347 9.89 6.31 -26.55
C ALA A 347 8.45 6.81 -26.36
N ASN A 348 7.76 6.99 -27.49
CA ASN A 348 6.31 7.16 -27.52
C ASN A 348 5.68 5.76 -27.55
N LEU A 349 5.12 5.32 -26.43
CA LEU A 349 4.53 3.97 -26.33
C LEU A 349 3.16 3.92 -27.00
N ILE A 350 2.28 4.85 -26.63
CA ILE A 350 0.86 4.78 -26.99
C ILE A 350 0.34 6.19 -27.22
N ARG A 351 -0.17 6.45 -28.43
CA ARG A 351 -0.98 7.64 -28.70
C ARG A 351 -2.40 7.36 -28.24
N ILE A 352 -2.86 8.14 -27.27
CA ILE A 352 -4.22 8.11 -26.76
C ILE A 352 -4.95 9.29 -27.37
N GLY A 353 -6.16 9.04 -27.89
CA GLY A 353 -6.99 10.06 -28.53
C GLY A 353 -7.39 11.20 -27.58
N ASN A 354 -8.39 11.98 -27.99
CA ASN A 354 -8.88 13.07 -27.17
C ASN A 354 -9.56 12.52 -25.91
N GLY A 355 -9.20 13.04 -24.73
CA GLY A 355 -9.84 12.67 -23.47
C GLY A 355 -8.88 12.68 -22.28
N ALA A 356 -9.44 12.59 -21.07
CA ALA A 356 -8.66 12.32 -19.88
C ALA A 356 -8.35 10.81 -19.84
N SER A 357 -7.10 10.46 -19.55
CA SER A 357 -6.67 9.07 -19.66
C SER A 357 -5.87 8.64 -18.46
N VAL A 358 -6.17 7.44 -17.99
CA VAL A 358 -5.67 6.94 -16.74
C VAL A 358 -5.05 5.57 -16.93
N PHE A 359 -3.73 5.42 -16.78
CA PHE A 359 -3.02 4.14 -16.94
C PHE A 359 -2.49 3.53 -15.62
N SER A 360 -2.23 2.22 -15.62
CA SER A 360 -1.40 1.55 -14.62
C SER A 360 -0.64 0.39 -15.24
N MET A 361 0.67 0.32 -14.98
CA MET A 361 1.51 -0.83 -15.32
C MET A 361 1.26 -2.00 -14.36
N SER A 362 1.33 -3.24 -14.85
CA SER A 362 1.32 -4.44 -14.02
C SER A 362 2.63 -4.55 -13.22
N PRO A 363 2.62 -5.19 -12.03
CA PRO A 363 3.83 -5.36 -11.23
C PRO A 363 5.02 -6.02 -11.93
N ASP A 364 4.79 -6.86 -12.94
CA ASP A 364 5.81 -7.51 -13.76
C ASP A 364 6.23 -6.71 -15.01
N GLY A 365 5.61 -5.55 -15.26
CA GLY A 365 5.88 -4.69 -16.42
C GLY A 365 5.40 -5.24 -17.76
N SER A 366 4.73 -6.39 -17.79
CA SER A 366 4.31 -7.05 -19.04
C SER A 366 3.00 -6.52 -19.62
N ARG A 367 2.23 -5.79 -18.80
CA ARG A 367 0.85 -5.38 -19.11
C ARG A 367 0.56 -3.96 -18.68
N LEU A 368 -0.19 -3.26 -19.51
CA LEU A 368 -0.63 -1.91 -19.25
C LEU A 368 -2.16 -1.86 -19.30
N ALA A 369 -2.77 -1.39 -18.22
CA ALA A 369 -4.19 -1.07 -18.18
C ALA A 369 -4.36 0.42 -18.45
N ILE A 370 -5.23 0.80 -19.38
CA ILE A 370 -5.51 2.18 -19.77
C ILE A 370 -7.01 2.40 -19.73
N LEU A 371 -7.44 3.40 -18.96
CA LEU A 371 -8.81 3.91 -18.96
C LEU A 371 -8.84 5.20 -19.76
N VAL A 372 -9.55 5.21 -20.88
CA VAL A 372 -9.78 6.41 -21.69
C VAL A 372 -11.18 6.94 -21.42
N ARG A 373 -11.30 8.21 -21.05
CA ARG A 373 -12.60 8.88 -20.89
C ARG A 373 -13.00 9.58 -22.18
N GLY A 374 -13.88 8.94 -22.94
CA GLY A 374 -14.52 9.55 -24.11
C GLY A 374 -15.76 10.37 -23.74
N GLU A 375 -16.37 11.03 -24.73
CA GLU A 375 -17.58 11.86 -24.50
C GLU A 375 -18.81 11.07 -24.07
N ARG A 376 -18.92 9.80 -24.47
CA ARG A 376 -20.12 8.97 -24.27
C ARG A 376 -19.92 7.78 -23.35
N ALA A 377 -18.70 7.27 -23.27
CA ALA A 377 -18.36 6.10 -22.48
C ALA A 377 -16.90 6.16 -22.06
N GLU A 378 -16.58 5.47 -20.97
CA GLU A 378 -15.21 5.17 -20.60
C GLU A 378 -14.84 3.77 -21.10
N GLU A 379 -13.63 3.62 -21.60
CA GLU A 379 -13.09 2.35 -22.09
C GLU A 379 -11.87 1.96 -21.25
N LEU A 380 -11.95 0.81 -20.57
CA LEU A 380 -10.81 0.20 -19.88
C LEU A 380 -10.19 -0.88 -20.77
N THR A 381 -9.01 -0.58 -21.30
CA THR A 381 -8.23 -1.43 -22.18
C THR A 381 -7.07 -2.09 -21.42
N VAL A 382 -6.81 -3.38 -21.66
CA VAL A 382 -5.58 -4.05 -21.21
C VAL A 382 -4.75 -4.47 -22.40
N ILE A 383 -3.48 -4.07 -22.38
CA ILE A 383 -2.54 -4.26 -23.48
C ILE A 383 -1.32 -5.05 -22.97
N ASP A 384 -0.84 -6.00 -23.77
CA ASP A 384 0.42 -6.73 -23.52
C ASP A 384 1.60 -6.07 -24.25
N GLY A 385 2.77 -6.02 -23.61
CA GLY A 385 4.00 -5.51 -24.22
C GLY A 385 5.19 -5.51 -23.25
N PRO A 386 6.42 -5.31 -23.74
CA PRO A 386 7.56 -5.03 -22.88
C PRO A 386 7.61 -3.56 -22.39
N PHE A 387 6.82 -2.64 -22.98
CA PHE A 387 6.61 -1.22 -22.60
C PHE A 387 7.88 -0.45 -22.16
N ASP A 388 9.01 -0.75 -22.78
CA ASP A 388 10.30 -0.16 -22.44
C ASP A 388 10.61 1.08 -23.32
N ALA A 389 11.65 1.83 -22.95
CA ALA A 389 12.09 3.03 -23.68
C ALA A 389 12.64 2.74 -25.09
N ASN A 390 12.86 1.48 -25.46
CA ASN A 390 13.28 1.08 -26.81
C ASN A 390 12.08 0.66 -27.68
N ASP A 391 10.89 0.58 -27.09
CA ASP A 391 9.66 0.18 -27.76
C ASP A 391 9.06 1.34 -28.58
N GLN A 392 9.56 1.52 -29.81
CA GLN A 392 9.02 2.50 -30.77
C GLN A 392 7.87 1.92 -31.61
N ARG A 393 6.79 1.48 -30.95
CA ARG A 393 5.61 0.94 -31.66
C ARG A 393 4.46 1.93 -31.63
N ASN A 394 4.00 2.37 -32.81
CA ASN A 394 2.71 3.05 -32.92
C ASN A 394 1.59 2.04 -32.67
N MET A 395 0.59 2.40 -31.87
CA MET A 395 -0.63 1.59 -31.69
C MET A 395 -1.33 1.28 -33.01
N GLU A 396 -1.22 2.15 -34.00
CA GLU A 396 -1.86 1.97 -35.32
C GLU A 396 -1.16 0.86 -36.15
N ASP A 397 0.14 0.62 -35.92
CA ASP A 397 0.97 -0.28 -36.73
C ASP A 397 1.35 -1.59 -35.99
N SER A 398 1.21 -1.63 -34.67
CA SER A 398 1.59 -2.78 -33.85
C SER A 398 0.36 -3.51 -33.30
N PRO A 399 0.24 -4.83 -33.50
CA PRO A 399 -0.83 -5.63 -32.92
C PRO A 399 -0.57 -5.80 -31.42
N PHE A 400 -0.89 -4.78 -30.64
CA PHE A 400 -1.11 -4.92 -29.23
C PHE A 400 -2.27 -5.91 -29.03
N THR A 401 -2.03 -6.99 -28.27
CA THR A 401 -3.12 -7.89 -27.90
C THR A 401 -4.00 -7.16 -26.89
N VAL A 402 -5.15 -6.66 -27.36
CA VAL A 402 -6.18 -6.10 -26.48
C VAL A 402 -6.90 -7.26 -25.80
N ASN A 403 -6.58 -7.49 -24.53
CA ASN A 403 -7.14 -8.61 -23.77
C ASN A 403 -8.51 -8.29 -23.16
N LEU A 404 -8.80 -7.00 -22.98
CA LEU A 404 -10.03 -6.51 -22.39
C LEU A 404 -10.33 -5.15 -23.01
N SER A 405 -11.54 -4.96 -23.54
CA SER A 405 -12.14 -3.66 -23.79
C SER A 405 -13.60 -3.79 -23.34
N VAL A 406 -13.95 -3.07 -22.29
CA VAL A 406 -15.31 -3.08 -21.75
C VAL A 406 -15.78 -1.64 -21.65
N PRO A 407 -16.86 -1.27 -22.34
CA PRO A 407 -17.46 0.04 -22.18
C PRO A 407 -18.19 0.09 -20.84
N PHE A 408 -17.93 1.13 -20.06
CA PHE A 408 -18.66 1.44 -18.84
C PHE A 408 -19.29 2.81 -18.96
N SER A 409 -20.41 3.03 -18.26
CA SER A 409 -20.89 4.40 -18.03
C SER A 409 -19.82 5.19 -17.28
N ARG A 410 -19.14 4.53 -16.33
CA ARG A 410 -18.00 5.08 -15.60
C ARG A 410 -17.16 4.00 -14.94
N THR A 411 -15.84 4.04 -15.08
CA THR A 411 -14.89 3.29 -14.24
C THR A 411 -14.35 4.21 -13.14
N LEU A 412 -14.59 3.84 -11.90
CA LEU A 412 -14.17 4.58 -10.71
C LEU A 412 -12.72 4.30 -10.35
N ALA A 413 -12.29 3.04 -10.46
CA ALA A 413 -10.92 2.62 -10.12
C ALA A 413 -10.57 1.27 -10.76
N PHE A 414 -9.27 0.97 -10.89
CA PHE A 414 -8.77 -0.35 -11.24
C PHE A 414 -7.40 -0.61 -10.60
N PHE A 415 -7.10 -1.89 -10.38
CA PHE A 415 -5.93 -2.36 -9.62
C PHE A 415 -5.43 -3.69 -10.17
N TRP A 416 -4.13 -3.78 -10.39
CA TRP A 416 -3.48 -5.04 -10.71
C TRP A 416 -3.37 -5.93 -9.46
N SER A 417 -3.52 -7.24 -9.65
CA SER A 417 -3.10 -8.19 -8.63
C SER A 417 -1.57 -8.15 -8.48
N PRO A 418 -1.02 -8.44 -7.28
CA PRO A 418 0.43 -8.44 -7.06
C PRO A 418 1.21 -9.42 -7.95
N ASP A 419 0.58 -10.52 -8.36
CA ASP A 419 1.15 -11.50 -9.29
C ASP A 419 0.96 -11.11 -10.77
N SER A 420 0.47 -9.88 -11.02
CA SER A 420 0.12 -9.30 -12.32
C SER A 420 -1.02 -10.00 -13.06
N LYS A 421 -1.49 -11.18 -12.66
CA LYS A 421 -2.38 -12.03 -13.48
C LYS A 421 -3.81 -11.52 -13.64
N LYS A 422 -4.27 -10.64 -12.76
CA LYS A 422 -5.67 -10.20 -12.70
C LYS A 422 -5.74 -8.69 -12.60
N LEU A 423 -6.81 -8.13 -13.17
CA LEU A 423 -7.18 -6.74 -13.01
C LEU A 423 -8.53 -6.69 -12.28
N LEU A 424 -8.54 -6.10 -11.09
CA LEU A 424 -9.76 -5.71 -10.39
C LEU A 424 -10.16 -4.33 -10.88
N TYR A 425 -11.44 -4.11 -11.17
CA TYR A 425 -11.94 -2.78 -11.47
C TYR A 425 -13.29 -2.54 -10.78
N LEU A 426 -13.57 -1.27 -10.53
CA LEU A 426 -14.81 -0.79 -9.96
C LEU A 426 -15.45 0.14 -10.98
N SER A 427 -16.66 -0.19 -11.41
CA SER A 427 -17.41 0.58 -12.41
C SER A 427 -18.83 0.86 -11.94
N GLU A 428 -19.37 1.98 -12.38
CA GLU A 428 -20.79 2.21 -12.45
C GLU A 428 -21.35 1.38 -13.62
N PRO A 429 -22.44 0.63 -13.43
CA PRO A 429 -23.07 -0.07 -14.52
C PRO A 429 -23.84 0.92 -15.40
N MET A 430 -24.04 0.56 -16.66
CA MET A 430 -24.90 1.35 -17.56
C MET A 430 -26.37 1.34 -17.11
N ASP A 431 -26.82 0.27 -16.47
CA ASP A 431 -28.16 0.14 -15.90
C ASP A 431 -28.06 0.11 -14.37
N SER A 432 -28.82 0.98 -13.68
CA SER A 432 -28.86 1.33 -12.24
C SER A 432 -28.59 0.32 -11.07
N VAL A 433 -27.96 -0.84 -11.28
CA VAL A 433 -27.58 -1.82 -10.25
C VAL A 433 -26.07 -2.01 -10.22
N SER A 434 -25.36 -1.36 -9.28
CA SER A 434 -23.91 -1.51 -9.09
C SER A 434 -23.49 -2.99 -9.01
N GLN A 435 -22.60 -3.44 -9.89
CA GLN A 435 -22.00 -4.79 -9.86
C GLN A 435 -20.48 -4.69 -9.68
N TYR A 436 -19.92 -5.63 -8.90
CA TYR A 436 -18.48 -5.79 -8.72
C TYR A 436 -18.00 -6.97 -9.55
N HIS A 437 -17.06 -6.76 -10.47
CA HIS A 437 -16.50 -7.82 -11.29
C HIS A 437 -15.03 -8.04 -10.95
N CYS A 438 -14.67 -9.27 -10.59
CA CYS A 438 -13.29 -9.73 -10.55
C CYS A 438 -13.12 -10.73 -11.69
N ARG A 439 -12.36 -10.37 -12.73
CA ARG A 439 -12.11 -11.29 -13.85
C ARG A 439 -10.86 -12.11 -13.55
N SER A 440 -11.06 -13.40 -13.28
CA SER A 440 -9.98 -14.38 -13.27
C SER A 440 -9.67 -14.79 -14.71
N ASN A 441 -8.41 -14.63 -15.13
CA ASN A 441 -7.87 -14.88 -16.47
C ASN A 441 -8.13 -13.76 -17.49
N VAL A 442 -7.08 -12.97 -17.71
CA VAL A 442 -6.94 -12.01 -18.83
C VAL A 442 -6.32 -12.69 -20.06
N ASN A 443 -5.91 -13.96 -19.96
CA ASN A 443 -5.39 -14.70 -21.10
C ASN A 443 -6.55 -15.01 -22.04
N GLY A 444 -6.58 -14.34 -23.19
CA GLY A 444 -7.60 -14.47 -24.23
C GLY A 444 -7.64 -15.84 -24.89
N GLN A 445 -8.07 -16.87 -24.17
CA GLN A 445 -8.69 -18.03 -24.80
C GLN A 445 -10.20 -17.80 -24.78
N SER A 446 -10.72 -17.48 -25.96
CA SER A 446 -12.14 -17.36 -26.31
C SER A 446 -12.92 -18.62 -25.99
#